data_AF-H3BC61-F1
#
_entry.id   AF-H3BC61-F1
#
_cell.length_a   1.000
_cell.length_b   1.000
_cell.length_c   1.000
_cell.angle_alpha   90.00
_cell.angle_beta   90.00
_cell.angle_gamma   90.00
#
_symmetry.space_group_name_H-M   'P 1'
#
loop_
_entity.id
_entity.type
_entity.pdbx_description
1 polymer ?
#
loop_
_entity_poly.entity_id
_entity_poly.type
_entity_poly.pdbx_seq_one_letter_code
_entity_poly.pdbx_strand_id
1 'polypeptide(L)'
;FFDNGEPCIEVECGENKALLYINKLCQGSKGPSIRYRGEWLTPNEFQFVSGRETAKDWKRSIRHKGKSLKTLMSKGILQVHPPICDCPGCRISSPVVRLLLIIFLFKGV
;
A
#
# COMPACT_ATOMS: atom_id res chain seq x y z
N PHE A 1 -2.24 -5.81 15.91
CA PHE A 1 -2.92 -7.04 15.50
C PHE A 1 -1.92 -7.86 14.70
N PHE A 2 -2.03 -9.18 14.73
CA PHE A 2 -1.14 -10.08 14.01
C PHE A 2 -2.00 -10.97 13.11
N ASP A 3 -1.66 -11.05 11.84
CA ASP A 3 -2.22 -12.01 10.90
C ASP A 3 -1.12 -13.01 10.54
N ASN A 4 -1.36 -14.30 10.77
CA ASN A 4 -0.38 -15.36 10.53
C ASN A 4 1.02 -15.09 11.13
N GLY A 5 1.06 -14.43 12.29
CA GLY A 5 2.30 -14.05 12.98
C GLY A 5 2.99 -12.79 12.46
N GLU A 6 2.46 -12.12 11.42
CA GLU A 6 2.98 -10.86 10.93
C GLU A 6 2.18 -9.65 11.47
N PRO A 7 2.84 -8.57 11.94
CA PRO A 7 2.14 -7.36 12.37
C PRO A 7 1.38 -6.68 11.24
N CYS A 8 0.08 -6.48 11.42
CA CYS A 8 -0.75 -5.78 10.44
C CYS A 8 -1.84 -4.92 11.11
N ILE A 9 -2.38 -3.99 10.32
CA ILE A 9 -3.52 -3.15 10.67
C ILE A 9 -4.57 -3.19 9.57
N GLU A 10 -5.84 -3.15 9.93
CA GLU A 10 -6.91 -2.95 8.96
C GLU A 10 -6.80 -1.55 8.34
N VAL A 11 -6.99 -1.46 7.04
CA VAL A 11 -7.02 -0.18 6.34
C VAL A 11 -8.22 -0.11 5.42
N GLU A 12 -8.65 1.11 5.15
CA GLU A 12 -9.77 1.42 4.28
C GLU A 12 -9.38 2.49 3.26
N CYS A 13 -9.90 2.38 2.05
CA CYS A 13 -9.82 3.41 1.02
C CYS A 13 -11.16 3.45 0.28
N GLY A 14 -11.88 4.57 0.36
CA GLY A 14 -13.29 4.57 -0.08
C GLY A 14 -14.09 3.53 0.71
N GLU A 15 -14.77 2.64 0.00
CA GLU A 15 -15.57 1.55 0.59
C GLU A 15 -14.78 0.25 0.79
N ASN A 16 -13.59 0.15 0.19
CA ASN A 16 -12.76 -1.05 0.27
C ASN A 16 -12.02 -1.14 1.60
N LYS A 17 -11.95 -2.34 2.16
CA LYS A 17 -11.17 -2.69 3.35
C LYS A 17 -10.12 -3.74 3.02
N ALA A 18 -8.96 -3.64 3.65
CA ALA A 18 -7.81 -4.51 3.44
C ALA A 18 -6.94 -4.62 4.70
N LEU A 19 -5.92 -5.48 4.69
CA LEU A 19 -4.91 -5.55 5.74
C LEU A 19 -3.58 -4.98 5.25
N LEU A 20 -3.04 -3.98 5.96
CA LEU A 20 -1.70 -3.45 5.73
C LEU A 20 -0.70 -4.14 6.66
N TYR A 21 0.28 -4.83 6.07
CA TYR A 21 1.35 -5.51 6.80
C TYR A 21 2.50 -4.54 7.03
N ILE A 22 2.71 -4.16 8.29
CA ILE A 22 3.57 -3.05 8.69
C ILE A 22 5.01 -3.30 8.21
N ASN A 23 5.52 -4.52 8.41
CA ASN A 23 6.88 -4.88 8.05
C ASN A 23 7.11 -4.93 6.52
N LYS A 24 6.05 -5.11 5.73
CA LYS A 24 6.13 -5.09 4.26
C LYS A 24 6.03 -3.69 3.68
N LEU A 25 5.57 -2.70 4.47
CA LEU A 25 5.45 -1.33 4.00
C LEU A 25 6.82 -0.73 3.67
N CYS A 26 7.89 -1.09 4.39
CA CYS A 26 9.27 -0.70 4.08
C CYS A 26 9.38 0.81 3.75
N GLN A 27 9.79 1.18 2.52
CA GLN A 27 9.91 2.57 2.06
C GLN A 27 8.60 3.17 1.52
N GLY A 28 7.46 2.57 1.83
CA GLY A 28 6.13 3.00 1.41
C GLY A 28 5.66 2.28 0.14
N SER A 29 5.52 3.02 -0.96
CA SER A 29 4.81 2.53 -2.15
C SER A 29 5.61 1.61 -3.07
N LYS A 30 6.84 1.23 -2.70
CA LYS A 30 7.75 0.49 -3.59
C LYS A 30 7.36 -0.97 -3.78
N GLY A 31 6.79 -1.62 -2.75
CA GLY A 31 6.50 -3.04 -2.76
C GLY A 31 5.08 -3.39 -2.28
N PRO A 32 4.59 -4.60 -2.58
CA PRO A 32 3.31 -5.06 -2.09
C PRO A 32 3.32 -5.17 -0.55
N SER A 33 2.35 -4.51 0.09
CA SER A 33 2.24 -4.47 1.55
C SER A 33 0.79 -4.55 2.04
N ILE A 34 -0.18 -4.48 1.13
CA ILE A 34 -1.60 -4.53 1.44
C ILE A 34 -2.18 -5.83 0.89
N ARG A 35 -2.86 -6.61 1.73
CA ARG A 35 -3.61 -7.80 1.35
C ARG A 35 -5.07 -7.41 1.15
N TYR A 36 -5.54 -7.43 -0.09
CA TYR A 36 -6.91 -7.11 -0.47
C TYR A 36 -7.49 -8.26 -1.27
N ARG A 37 -8.60 -8.85 -0.79
CA ARG A 37 -9.31 -9.98 -1.44
C ARG A 37 -8.40 -11.13 -1.89
N GLY A 38 -7.41 -11.48 -1.07
CA GLY A 38 -6.49 -12.56 -1.40
C GLY A 38 -5.40 -12.20 -2.41
N GLU A 39 -5.22 -10.92 -2.73
CA GLU A 39 -4.14 -10.41 -3.58
C GLU A 39 -3.22 -9.45 -2.81
N TRP A 40 -1.95 -9.42 -3.19
CA TRP A 40 -0.95 -8.51 -2.64
C TRP A 40 -0.82 -7.27 -3.52
N LEU A 41 -1.13 -6.10 -2.95
CA LEU A 41 -1.09 -4.81 -3.62
C LEU A 41 -0.10 -3.86 -2.95
N THR A 42 0.50 -2.99 -3.75
CA THR A 42 1.14 -1.76 -3.26
C THR A 42 0.08 -0.79 -2.74
N PRO A 43 0.46 0.18 -1.88
CA PRO A 43 -0.44 1.25 -1.47
C PRO A 43 -1.08 2.03 -2.64
N ASN A 44 -0.34 2.24 -3.73
CA ASN A 44 -0.86 2.93 -4.92
C ASN A 44 -1.90 2.08 -5.66
N GLU A 45 -1.66 0.77 -5.82
CA GLU A 45 -2.62 -0.13 -6.46
C GLU A 45 -3.88 -0.27 -5.63
N PHE A 46 -3.76 -0.38 -4.30
CA PHE A 46 -4.93 -0.40 -3.43
C PHE A 46 -5.76 0.89 -3.52
N GLN A 47 -5.10 2.05 -3.58
CA GLN A 47 -5.78 3.31 -3.85
C GLN A 47 -6.51 3.29 -5.20
N PHE A 48 -5.84 2.82 -6.26
CA PHE A 48 -6.40 2.74 -7.62
C PHE A 48 -7.66 1.87 -7.66
N VAL A 49 -7.59 0.62 -7.19
CA VAL A 49 -8.74 -0.31 -7.19
C VAL A 49 -9.88 0.13 -6.26
N SER A 50 -9.65 1.17 -5.46
CA SER A 50 -10.63 1.78 -4.56
C SER A 50 -11.27 3.05 -5.12
N GLY A 51 -11.15 3.31 -6.43
CA GLY A 51 -11.79 4.45 -7.11
C GLY A 51 -11.16 5.80 -6.74
N ARG A 52 -9.86 5.80 -6.41
CA ARG A 52 -9.08 6.98 -6.04
C ARG A 52 -7.87 7.14 -6.97
N GLU A 53 -7.96 6.67 -8.21
CA GLU A 53 -6.89 6.63 -9.21
C GLU A 53 -6.32 8.01 -9.56
N THR A 54 -7.13 9.07 -9.51
CA THR A 54 -6.68 10.45 -9.77
C THR A 54 -5.95 11.09 -8.59
N ALA A 55 -6.03 10.49 -7.39
CA ALA A 55 -5.35 10.99 -6.21
C ALA A 55 -3.85 10.65 -6.28
N LYS A 56 -2.99 11.62 -5.93
CA LYS A 56 -1.53 11.44 -5.98
C LYS A 56 -0.89 11.12 -4.62
N ASP A 57 -1.67 11.12 -3.53
CA ASP A 57 -1.19 10.93 -2.16
C ASP A 57 -1.92 9.77 -1.48
N TRP A 58 -1.45 8.54 -1.74
CA TRP A 58 -1.99 7.31 -1.13
C TRP A 58 -2.00 7.37 0.40
N LYS A 59 -1.08 8.12 1.02
CA LYS A 59 -1.00 8.26 2.48
C LYS A 59 -2.21 9.02 3.03
N ARG A 60 -2.83 9.88 2.23
CA ARG A 60 -4.08 10.58 2.55
C ARG A 60 -5.32 9.76 2.20
N SER A 61 -5.28 9.04 1.08
CA SER A 61 -6.41 8.24 0.58
C SER A 61 -6.69 7.02 1.45
N ILE A 62 -5.63 6.37 1.96
CA ILE A 62 -5.75 5.16 2.80
C ILE A 62 -5.83 5.58 4.27
N ARG A 63 -6.76 4.96 4.99
CA ARG A 63 -7.09 5.30 6.38
C ARG A 63 -7.13 4.04 7.24
N HIS A 64 -6.94 4.22 8.54
CA HIS A 64 -7.21 3.22 9.57
C HIS A 64 -8.13 3.87 10.60
N LYS A 65 -9.34 3.33 10.77
CA LYS A 65 -10.35 3.86 11.70
C LYS A 65 -10.59 5.36 11.48
N GLY A 66 -10.82 5.76 10.23
CA GLY A 66 -11.04 7.15 9.82
C GLY A 66 -9.80 8.05 9.77
N LYS A 67 -8.64 7.66 10.33
CA LYS A 67 -7.41 8.45 10.34
C LYS A 67 -6.51 8.08 9.16
N SER A 68 -6.01 9.07 8.41
CA SER A 68 -5.11 8.81 7.28
C SER A 68 -3.79 8.18 7.71
N LEU A 69 -3.18 7.35 6.85
CA LEU A 69 -1.84 6.81 7.11
C LEU A 69 -0.81 7.92 7.27
N LYS A 70 -0.96 9.05 6.56
CA LYS A 70 -0.13 10.25 6.74
C LYS A 70 -0.16 10.76 8.18
N THR A 71 -1.34 10.79 8.80
CA THR A 71 -1.50 11.18 10.22
C THR A 71 -0.88 10.17 11.17
N LEU A 72 -0.96 8.88 10.86
CA LEU A 72 -0.31 7.84 11.68
C LEU A 72 1.21 7.95 11.60
N MET A 73 1.75 8.21 10.41
CA MET A 73 3.17 8.44 10.19
C MET A 73 3.67 9.68 10.92
N SER A 74 2.96 10.80 10.82
CA SER A 74 3.35 12.03 11.52
C SER A 74 3.34 11.89 13.04
N LYS A 75 2.51 10.98 13.57
CA LYS A 75 2.45 10.67 15.02
C LYS A 75 3.44 9.59 15.45
N GLY A 76 4.25 9.04 14.53
CA GLY A 76 5.18 7.95 14.82
C GLY A 76 4.50 6.60 15.09
N ILE A 77 3.18 6.49 14.89
CA ILE A 77 2.40 5.25 15.12
C ILE A 77 2.66 4.25 14.00
N LEU A 78 2.82 4.73 12.76
CA LEU A 78 3.18 3.93 11.60
C LEU A 78 4.50 4.44 11.05
N GLN A 79 5.55 3.63 11.05
CA GLN A 79 6.85 4.05 10.55
C GLN A 79 7.15 3.40 9.20
N VAL A 80 7.90 4.13 8.37
CA VAL A 80 8.46 3.65 7.11
C VAL A 80 9.97 3.75 7.20
N HIS A 81 10.66 2.88 6.50
CA HIS A 81 12.11 2.93 6.41
C HIS A 81 12.57 4.22 5.72
N PRO A 82 13.74 4.77 6.09
CA PRO A 82 14.29 5.93 5.43
C PRO A 82 14.61 5.63 3.95
N PRO A 83 14.65 6.64 3.07
CA PRO A 83 14.96 6.46 1.64
C PRO A 83 16.30 5.77 1.35
N ILE A 84 17.24 5.84 2.30
CA ILE A 84 18.58 5.23 2.21
C ILE A 84 18.63 3.78 2.70
N CYS A 85 17.52 3.22 3.22
CA CYS A 85 17.50 1.85 3.72
C CYS A 85 17.71 0.84 2.58
N ASP A 86 18.59 -0.12 2.80
CA ASP A 86 18.96 -1.16 1.84
C ASP A 86 18.72 -2.60 2.38
N CYS A 87 17.72 -2.76 3.25
CA CYS A 87 17.34 -4.10 3.73
C CYS A 87 16.69 -4.93 2.61
N PRO A 88 16.66 -6.27 2.72
CA PRO A 88 16.08 -7.14 1.69
C PRO A 88 14.66 -6.75 1.25
N GLY A 89 13.82 -6.26 2.17
CA GLY A 89 12.47 -5.78 1.86
C GLY A 89 12.43 -4.47 1.06
N CYS A 90 13.39 -3.56 1.26
CA CYS A 90 13.48 -2.28 0.55
C CYS A 90 14.06 -2.41 -0.86
N ARG A 91 14.80 -3.48 -1.13
CA ARG A 91 15.31 -3.82 -2.48
C ARG A 91 14.20 -4.28 -3.44
N ILE A 92 13.01 -4.58 -2.92
CA ILE A 92 11.86 -5.03 -3.70
C ILE A 92 11.20 -3.81 -4.36
N SER A 93 11.43 -3.63 -5.66
CA SER A 93 10.55 -2.86 -6.53
C SER A 93 9.40 -3.74 -7.00
N SER A 94 8.14 -3.32 -6.80
CA SER A 94 6.95 -4.06 -7.18
C SER A 94 7.06 -4.56 -8.63
N PRO A 95 7.05 -5.88 -8.88
CA PRO A 95 7.08 -6.43 -10.25
C PRO A 95 5.75 -6.19 -10.99
N VAL A 96 4.69 -5.79 -10.28
CA VAL A 96 3.31 -5.72 -10.79
C VAL A 96 3.12 -4.54 -11.76
N VAL A 97 4.02 -3.54 -11.72
CA VAL A 97 4.01 -2.42 -12.68
C VAL A 97 4.27 -2.90 -14.11
N ARG A 98 4.95 -4.03 -14.33
CA ARG A 98 5.22 -4.55 -15.67
C ARG A 98 4.04 -5.26 -16.34
N LEU A 99 3.16 -5.92 -15.57
CA LEU A 99 2.05 -6.67 -16.17
C LEU A 99 0.76 -5.85 -16.24
N LEU A 100 0.51 -4.97 -15.26
CA LEU A 100 -0.66 -4.10 -15.28
C LEU A 100 -0.54 -3.02 -16.37
N LEU A 101 0.64 -2.43 -16.61
CA LEU A 101 0.83 -1.49 -17.72
C LEU A 101 0.49 -2.11 -19.09
N ILE A 102 0.75 -3.41 -19.28
CA ILE A 102 0.43 -4.10 -20.54
C ILE A 102 -1.09 -4.28 -20.69
N ILE A 103 -1.82 -4.50 -19.59
CA ILE A 103 -3.29 -4.56 -19.63
C ILE A 103 -3.91 -3.15 -19.80
N PHE A 104 -3.28 -2.11 -19.23
CA PHE A 104 -3.77 -0.72 -19.27
C PHE A 104 -3.50 0.03 -20.58
N LEU A 105 -2.64 -0.45 -21.47
CA LEU A 105 -2.48 0.13 -22.82
C LEU A 105 -3.47 -0.44 -23.85
N PHE A 106 -4.05 -1.63 -23.64
CA PHE A 106 -4.91 -2.30 -24.63
C PHE A 106 -6.42 -2.22 -24.36
N LYS A 107 -6.86 -1.54 -23.30
CA LYS A 107 -8.29 -1.18 -23.10
C LYS A 107 -8.59 0.28 -23.44
N GLY A 108 -7.84 0.83 -24.39
CA GLY A 108 -7.94 2.21 -24.87
C GLY A 108 -7.96 2.34 -26.40
N VAL A 109 -8.50 1.35 -27.12
CA VAL A 109 -9.05 1.46 -28.48
C VAL A 109 -10.38 0.71 -28.51
#